data_AF-A0AAD7QNJ9-F1
#
_entry.id   AF-A0AAD7QNJ9-F1
#
_cell.length_a   1.000
_cell.length_b   1.000
_cell.length_c   1.000
_cell.angle_alpha   90.00
_cell.angle_beta   90.00
_cell.angle_gamma   90.00
#
_symmetry.space_group_name_H-M   'P 1'
#
loop_
_entity.id
_entity.type
_entity.pdbx_description
1 polymer ?
#
loop_
_entity_poly.entity_id
_entity_poly.type
_entity_poly.pdbx_seq_one_letter_code
_entity_poly.pdbx_strand_id
1 'polypeptide(L)'
;MRFLVCGKVHEVCFEGTDKSSKLRVHLYKWIFDSYLAATPSLTRTPTIASSSSSIDQVRLCVLHQSEYARRRKVQFWKDISHIFEAETGVPIKKPGQTVESLIRQRKEQLTYKSGVAEADTDLKQALDEFMQRFDEINIEEQELLAQKEELAETKARTKAIRHQMMLGRKKSDDGDDDDAETDGDIPSQRSKKRSKLSNSDMISMTMMSSTKILADALTSCMASHTQPPQCDNANQSQNDGAISFDRATELEVQIHQMDKKISGLTHQAQEQMSDLKKQVQEQFSSLNETLAMILHKI
;
A
#
# COMPACT_ATOMS: atom_id res chain seq x y z
N MET A 1 16.89 1.85 22.89
CA MET A 1 18.13 1.86 22.08
C MET A 1 18.26 3.27 21.52
N ARG A 2 19.42 3.93 21.65
CA ARG A 2 19.57 5.33 21.22
C ARG A 2 20.04 5.36 19.77
N PHE A 3 19.26 5.98 18.91
CA PHE A 3 19.64 6.24 17.53
C PHE A 3 19.89 7.74 17.38
N LEU A 4 20.98 8.08 16.72
CA LEU A 4 21.25 9.45 16.28
C LEU A 4 20.74 9.57 14.84
N VAL A 5 19.68 10.34 14.68
CA VAL A 5 19.18 10.80 13.37
C VAL A 5 19.11 12.32 13.45
N CYS A 6 19.79 13.02 12.55
CA CYS A 6 19.83 14.49 12.49
C CYS A 6 20.22 15.20 13.80
N GLY A 7 21.26 14.73 14.51
CA GLY A 7 21.82 15.45 15.66
C GLY A 7 20.92 15.58 16.90
N LYS A 8 19.71 15.01 16.88
CA LYS A 8 18.84 14.86 18.06
C LYS A 8 18.86 13.40 18.51
N VAL A 9 19.13 13.21 19.80
CA VAL A 9 19.04 11.91 20.44
C VAL A 9 17.57 11.58 20.60
N HIS A 10 17.05 10.71 19.74
CA HIS A 10 15.71 10.15 19.92
C HIS A 10 15.82 8.92 20.83
N GLU A 11 15.27 9.06 22.04
CA GLU A 11 15.13 7.96 22.98
C GLU A 11 13.84 7.22 22.64
N VAL A 12 13.97 6.16 21.83
CA VAL A 12 12.84 5.27 21.54
C VAL A 12 12.76 4.24 22.67
N CYS A 13 11.82 4.46 23.58
CA CYS A 13 11.41 3.49 24.59
C CYS A 13 10.53 2.43 23.91
N PHE A 14 11.09 1.25 23.67
CA PHE A 14 10.33 0.08 23.22
C PHE A 14 9.94 -0.73 24.46
N GLU A 15 8.76 -0.46 25.03
CA GLU A 15 8.09 -1.34 25.98
C GLU A 15 7.33 -2.43 25.20
N GLY A 16 8.09 -3.34 24.59
CA GLY A 16 7.55 -4.54 23.98
C GLY A 16 8.35 -5.74 24.48
N THR A 17 7.75 -6.56 25.34
CA THR A 17 8.35 -7.77 25.91
C THR A 17 8.41 -8.95 24.93
N ASP A 18 8.08 -8.73 23.67
CA ASP A 18 8.11 -9.78 22.67
C ASP A 18 9.55 -10.08 22.22
N LYS A 19 9.99 -11.31 22.47
CA LYS A 19 11.34 -11.79 22.09
C LYS A 19 11.52 -11.82 20.57
N SER A 20 10.42 -11.82 19.79
CA SER A 20 10.42 -11.84 18.32
C SER A 20 10.93 -10.54 17.69
N SER A 21 10.60 -9.38 18.26
CA SER A 21 11.02 -8.07 17.73
C SER A 21 12.49 -7.76 18.02
N LYS A 22 13.02 -8.23 19.16
CA LYS A 22 14.47 -8.16 19.47
C LYS A 22 15.34 -8.92 18.46
N LEU A 23 14.88 -10.11 18.02
CA LEU A 23 15.62 -10.91 17.03
C LEU A 23 15.65 -10.24 15.65
N ARG A 24 14.57 -9.59 15.22
CA ARG A 24 14.55 -8.87 13.93
C ARG A 24 15.48 -7.67 13.93
N VAL A 25 15.47 -6.86 14.99
CA VAL A 25 16.37 -5.69 15.09
C VAL A 25 17.84 -6.13 15.13
N HIS A 26 18.15 -7.21 15.85
CA HIS A 26 19.50 -7.78 15.85
C HIS A 26 19.91 -8.37 14.49
N LEU A 27 18.98 -8.99 13.76
CA LEU A 27 19.27 -9.56 12.44
C LEU A 27 19.54 -8.45 11.41
N TYR A 28 18.74 -7.37 11.40
CA TYR A 28 18.98 -6.22 10.52
C TYR A 28 20.28 -5.50 10.87
N LYS A 29 20.57 -5.31 12.16
CA LYS A 29 21.84 -4.74 12.61
C LYS A 29 23.03 -5.62 12.21
N TRP A 30 22.93 -6.93 12.36
CA TRP A 30 24.01 -7.86 12.02
C TRP A 30 24.24 -7.95 10.50
N ILE A 31 23.18 -7.95 9.69
CA ILE A 31 23.30 -7.89 8.22
C ILE A 31 23.96 -6.58 7.82
N PHE A 32 23.55 -5.46 8.40
CA PHE A 32 24.11 -4.13 8.08
C PHE A 32 25.58 -4.00 8.52
N ASP A 33 25.90 -4.42 9.74
CA ASP A 33 27.26 -4.36 10.30
C ASP A 33 28.20 -5.37 9.59
N SER A 34 27.71 -6.55 9.17
CA SER A 34 28.50 -7.53 8.39
C SER A 34 28.74 -7.07 6.94
N TYR A 35 27.80 -6.31 6.36
CA TYR A 35 27.99 -5.70 5.04
C TYR A 35 28.98 -4.53 5.08
N LEU A 36 29.02 -3.79 6.19
CA LEU A 36 29.98 -2.70 6.43
C LEU A 36 31.38 -3.20 6.80
N ALA A 37 31.49 -4.30 7.55
CA ALA A 37 32.78 -4.87 7.95
C ALA A 37 33.48 -5.66 6.83
N ALA A 38 32.75 -6.07 5.79
CA ALA A 38 33.29 -6.88 4.70
C ALA A 38 33.87 -6.07 3.52
N THR A 39 34.05 -4.75 3.63
CA THR A 39 34.80 -3.97 2.64
C THR A 39 36.28 -3.94 3.03
N PRO A 40 37.16 -4.73 2.40
CA PRO A 40 38.59 -4.55 2.57
C PRO A 40 38.95 -3.14 2.08
N SER A 41 39.59 -2.38 2.96
CA SER A 41 40.20 -1.08 2.67
C SER A 41 41.31 -1.27 1.63
N LEU A 42 40.95 -1.34 0.35
CA LEU A 42 41.90 -1.15 -0.73
C LEU A 42 42.20 0.35 -0.80
N THR A 43 43.37 0.71 -0.30
CA THR A 43 44.13 1.91 -0.67
C THR A 43 44.44 1.85 -2.17
N ARG A 44 43.41 2.07 -2.98
CA ARG A 44 43.53 2.25 -4.42
C ARG A 44 43.61 3.74 -4.67
N THR A 45 44.72 4.17 -5.26
CA THR A 45 44.89 5.52 -5.80
C THR A 45 43.64 5.91 -6.59
N PRO A 46 43.05 7.09 -6.32
CA PRO A 46 41.83 7.51 -6.99
C PRO A 46 42.18 7.77 -8.46
N THR A 47 41.83 6.83 -9.32
CA THR A 47 41.59 7.15 -10.73
C THR A 47 40.44 8.15 -10.69
N ILE A 48 40.76 9.44 -10.84
CA ILE A 48 39.80 10.53 -10.90
C ILE A 48 38.94 10.25 -12.12
N ALA A 49 37.83 9.53 -11.92
CA ALA A 49 36.74 9.52 -12.87
C ALA A 49 36.41 10.99 -13.11
N SER A 50 36.50 11.44 -14.36
CA SER A 50 36.18 12.81 -14.73
C SER A 50 34.83 13.17 -14.13
N SER A 51 34.73 14.31 -13.43
CA SER A 51 33.51 14.77 -12.75
C SER A 51 32.28 14.79 -13.68
N SER A 52 32.50 14.91 -15.00
CA SER A 52 31.48 14.75 -16.03
C SER A 52 30.81 13.38 -16.01
N SER A 53 31.57 12.29 -15.92
CA SER A 53 31.05 10.91 -15.95
C SER A 53 30.14 10.61 -14.76
N SER A 54 30.42 11.15 -13.57
CA SER A 54 29.54 10.99 -12.41
C SER A 54 28.24 11.77 -12.53
N ILE A 55 28.25 12.93 -13.19
CA ILE A 55 27.05 13.75 -13.41
C ILE A 55 26.10 13.02 -14.35
N ASP A 56 26.61 12.52 -15.46
CA ASP A 56 25.80 11.81 -16.46
C ASP A 56 25.19 10.55 -15.86
N GLN A 57 25.92 9.85 -14.98
CA GLN A 57 25.41 8.68 -14.29
C GLN A 57 24.23 9.02 -13.36
N VAL A 58 24.33 10.09 -12.56
CA VAL A 58 23.25 10.51 -11.66
C VAL A 58 22.05 11.02 -12.46
N ARG A 59 22.28 11.83 -13.50
CA ARG A 59 21.23 12.31 -14.41
C ARG A 59 20.45 11.16 -15.05
N LEU A 60 21.16 10.12 -15.49
CA LEU A 60 20.54 8.93 -16.05
C LEU A 60 19.68 8.19 -15.01
N CYS A 61 20.14 8.14 -13.75
CA CYS A 61 19.34 7.56 -12.66
C CYS A 61 18.06 8.36 -12.37
N VAL A 62 18.12 9.70 -12.41
CA VAL A 62 16.95 10.59 -12.28
C VAL A 62 15.98 10.39 -13.44
N LEU A 63 16.49 10.34 -14.68
CA LEU A 63 15.66 10.15 -15.87
C LEU A 63 14.85 8.84 -15.83
N HIS A 64 15.45 7.78 -15.29
CA HIS A 64 14.85 6.45 -15.20
C HIS A 64 14.28 6.11 -13.80
N GLN A 65 14.05 7.09 -12.93
CA GLN A 65 13.63 6.87 -11.55
C GLN A 65 12.32 6.08 -11.40
N SER A 66 11.38 6.22 -12.35
CA SER A 66 10.12 5.46 -12.33
C SER A 66 10.34 3.95 -12.51
N GLU A 67 11.39 3.56 -13.25
CA GLU A 67 11.78 2.16 -13.41
C GLU A 67 12.41 1.59 -12.15
N TYR A 68 13.05 2.43 -11.33
CA TYR A 68 13.60 2.02 -10.03
C TYR A 68 12.50 1.54 -9.08
N ALA A 69 11.35 2.24 -9.05
CA ALA A 69 10.20 1.85 -8.24
C ALA A 69 9.52 0.57 -8.76
N ARG A 70 9.47 0.39 -10.09
CA ARG A 70 8.72 -0.70 -10.72
C ARG A 70 9.49 -2.02 -10.81
N ARG A 71 10.81 -1.97 -11.00
CA ARG A 71 11.65 -3.14 -11.30
C ARG A 71 12.41 -3.63 -10.07
N ARG A 72 12.96 -4.84 -10.17
CA ARG A 72 13.95 -5.32 -9.19
C ARG A 72 15.20 -4.43 -9.26
N LYS A 73 15.68 -3.95 -8.11
CA LYS A 73 16.87 -3.06 -7.99
C LYS A 73 18.08 -3.58 -8.80
N VAL A 74 18.33 -4.89 -8.78
CA VAL A 74 19.43 -5.52 -9.54
C VAL A 74 19.27 -5.33 -11.06
N GLN A 75 18.04 -5.43 -11.58
CA GLN A 75 17.78 -5.26 -13.01
C GLN A 75 17.91 -3.79 -13.41
N PHE A 76 17.38 -2.88 -12.60
CA PHE A 76 17.53 -1.44 -12.81
C PHE A 76 19.01 -1.05 -12.97
N TRP A 77 19.88 -1.50 -12.06
CA TRP A 77 21.30 -1.17 -12.13
C TRP A 77 22.01 -1.77 -13.34
N LYS A 78 21.57 -2.94 -13.82
CA LYS A 78 22.08 -3.52 -15.09
C LYS A 78 21.66 -2.69 -16.29
N ASP A 79 20.39 -2.29 -16.34
CA ASP A 79 19.84 -1.47 -17.42
C ASP A 79 20.56 -0.11 -17.49
N ILE A 80 20.74 0.55 -16.34
CA ILE A 80 21.51 1.81 -16.23
C ILE A 80 22.97 1.63 -16.69
N SER A 81 23.63 0.53 -16.31
CA SER A 81 24.99 0.23 -16.76
C SER A 81 25.08 0.13 -18.28
N HIS A 82 24.13 -0.58 -18.90
CA HIS A 82 24.07 -0.76 -20.35
C HIS A 82 23.75 0.55 -21.09
N ILE A 83 22.79 1.33 -20.60
CA ILE A 83 22.44 2.63 -21.21
C ILE A 83 23.63 3.59 -21.11
N PHE A 84 24.27 3.65 -19.94
CA PHE A 84 25.45 4.50 -19.76
C PHE A 84 26.61 4.11 -20.68
N GLU A 85 26.89 2.81 -20.83
CA GLU A 85 27.92 2.32 -21.75
C GLU A 85 27.58 2.66 -23.21
N ALA A 86 26.31 2.56 -23.60
CA ALA A 86 25.85 2.92 -24.93
C ALA A 86 26.02 4.44 -25.22
N GLU A 87 25.76 5.30 -24.24
CA GLU A 87 25.86 6.76 -24.39
C GLU A 87 27.30 7.28 -24.33
N THR A 88 28.12 6.74 -23.43
CA THR A 88 29.47 7.26 -23.15
C THR A 88 30.59 6.43 -23.76
N GLY A 89 30.30 5.20 -24.18
CA GLY A 89 31.31 4.22 -24.59
C GLY A 89 32.14 3.65 -23.43
N VAL A 90 31.81 3.98 -22.18
CA VAL A 90 32.58 3.56 -21.00
C VAL A 90 31.76 2.60 -20.13
N PRO A 91 32.21 1.34 -19.94
CA PRO A 91 31.50 0.39 -19.09
C PRO A 91 31.62 0.75 -17.60
N ILE A 92 30.48 0.89 -16.93
CA ILE A 92 30.43 1.05 -15.46
C ILE A 92 30.22 -0.30 -14.79
N LYS A 93 31.21 -0.75 -14.01
CA LYS A 93 31.14 -2.05 -13.30
C LYS A 93 30.09 -2.10 -12.18
N LYS A 94 29.89 -1.00 -11.44
CA LYS A 94 29.06 -0.98 -10.22
C LYS A 94 28.30 0.33 -10.06
N PRO A 95 27.28 0.59 -10.89
CA PRO A 95 26.63 1.89 -10.91
C PRO A 95 25.96 2.25 -9.58
N GLY A 96 25.29 1.28 -8.94
CA GLY A 96 24.64 1.51 -7.65
C GLY A 96 25.61 1.93 -6.54
N GLN A 97 26.79 1.30 -6.44
CA GLN A 97 27.78 1.67 -5.42
C GLN A 97 28.35 3.07 -5.65
N THR A 98 28.54 3.47 -6.91
CA THR A 98 28.99 4.83 -7.25
C THR A 98 27.96 5.86 -6.81
N VAL A 99 26.69 5.66 -7.18
CA VAL A 99 25.59 6.58 -6.83
C VAL A 99 25.40 6.64 -5.31
N GLU A 100 25.42 5.51 -4.61
CA GLU A 100 25.34 5.46 -3.15
C GLU A 100 26.49 6.22 -2.47
N SER A 101 27.71 6.10 -2.99
CA SER A 101 28.86 6.85 -2.47
C SER A 101 28.69 8.36 -2.68
N LEU A 102 28.16 8.79 -3.83
CA LEU A 102 27.88 10.20 -4.11
C LEU A 102 26.78 10.76 -3.21
N ILE A 103 25.70 10.01 -3.00
CA ILE A 103 24.63 10.36 -2.07
C ILE A 103 25.17 10.49 -0.64
N ARG A 104 25.97 9.54 -0.19
CA ARG A 104 26.60 9.61 1.14
C ARG A 104 27.45 10.86 1.29
N GLN A 105 28.30 11.14 0.30
CA GLN A 105 29.14 12.35 0.30
C GLN A 105 28.29 13.63 0.30
N ARG A 106 27.18 13.68 -0.46
CA ARG A 106 26.26 14.82 -0.46
C ARG A 106 25.58 15.00 0.91
N LYS A 107 25.11 13.92 1.54
CA LYS A 107 24.53 13.95 2.90
C LYS A 107 25.53 14.46 3.94
N GLU A 108 26.78 14.02 3.87
CA GLU A 108 27.86 14.52 4.73
C GLU A 108 28.07 16.02 4.51
N GLN A 109 28.15 16.48 3.26
CA GLN A 109 28.30 17.91 2.95
C GLN A 109 27.14 18.75 3.50
N LEU A 110 25.89 18.30 3.35
CA LEU A 110 24.71 18.96 3.89
C LEU A 110 24.74 19.04 5.43
N THR A 111 25.31 18.02 6.09
CA THR A 111 25.42 18.00 7.55
C THR A 111 26.50 18.96 8.07
N TYR A 112 27.66 19.03 7.40
CA TYR A 112 28.80 19.80 7.89
C TYR A 112 28.83 21.27 7.44
N LYS A 113 28.20 21.63 6.32
CA LYS A 113 28.29 22.98 5.72
C LYS A 113 27.02 23.82 5.87
N SER A 114 26.16 23.50 6.84
CA SER A 114 24.96 24.30 7.14
C SER A 114 25.33 25.73 7.55
N GLY A 115 25.45 26.63 6.57
CA GLY A 115 25.80 28.04 6.78
C GLY A 115 26.73 28.66 5.72
N VAL A 116 27.37 27.86 4.86
CA VAL A 116 28.19 28.37 3.76
C VAL A 116 27.43 28.19 2.45
N ALA A 117 27.05 29.32 1.82
CA ALA A 117 26.45 29.33 0.49
C ALA A 117 27.50 28.87 -0.53
N GLU A 118 27.56 27.56 -0.76
CA GLU A 118 28.36 26.97 -1.82
C GLU A 118 27.55 27.03 -3.11
N ALA A 119 28.20 27.36 -4.24
CA ALA A 119 27.52 27.33 -5.53
C ALA A 119 26.90 25.95 -5.78
N ASP A 120 25.61 25.95 -6.09
CA ASP A 120 24.91 24.75 -6.53
C ASP A 120 25.45 24.37 -7.90
N THR A 121 26.07 23.21 -7.96
CA THR A 121 26.52 22.61 -9.20
C THR A 121 25.41 21.68 -9.70
N ASP A 122 25.28 21.52 -11.01
CA ASP A 122 24.32 20.59 -11.62
C ASP A 122 24.35 19.19 -10.99
N LEU A 123 25.53 18.72 -10.55
CA LEU A 123 25.68 17.46 -9.84
C LEU A 123 24.93 17.43 -8.51
N LYS A 124 25.05 18.51 -7.72
CA LYS A 124 24.39 18.62 -6.41
C LYS A 124 22.87 18.63 -6.58
N GLN A 125 22.37 19.42 -7.53
CA GLN A 125 20.95 19.46 -7.83
C GLN A 125 20.42 18.09 -8.27
N ALA A 126 21.11 17.41 -9.20
CA ALA A 126 20.69 16.07 -9.64
C ALA A 126 20.75 15.03 -8.51
N LEU A 127 21.72 15.13 -7.59
CA LEU A 127 21.80 14.27 -6.41
C LEU A 127 20.68 14.56 -5.41
N ASP A 128 20.34 15.83 -5.19
CA ASP A 128 19.28 16.23 -4.26
C ASP A 128 17.90 15.78 -4.80
N GLU A 129 17.64 15.97 -6.10
CA GLU A 129 16.45 15.45 -6.78
C GLU A 129 16.37 13.93 -6.68
N PHE A 130 17.47 13.23 -6.95
CA PHE A 130 17.52 11.77 -6.83
C PHE A 130 17.27 11.31 -5.39
N MET A 131 17.88 11.97 -4.39
CA MET A 131 17.69 11.66 -2.98
C MET A 131 16.24 11.83 -2.54
N GLN A 132 15.60 12.94 -2.92
CA GLN A 132 14.20 13.19 -2.60
C GLN A 132 13.31 12.07 -3.14
N ARG A 133 13.51 11.69 -4.41
CA ARG A 133 12.73 10.62 -5.06
C ARG A 133 12.99 9.25 -4.46
N PHE A 134 14.23 8.99 -4.08
CA PHE A 134 14.60 7.75 -3.40
C PHE A 134 13.90 7.62 -2.04
N ASP A 135 13.81 8.72 -1.29
CA ASP A 135 13.11 8.75 -0.01
C ASP A 135 11.59 8.59 -0.20
N GLU A 136 10.98 9.25 -1.20
CA GLU A 136 9.57 9.06 -1.59
C GLU A 136 9.24 7.59 -1.89
N ILE A 137 10.03 6.93 -2.74
CA ILE A 137 9.83 5.52 -3.12
C ILE A 137 9.94 4.59 -1.90
N ASN A 138 10.89 4.85 -1.00
CA ASN A 138 11.03 4.03 0.21
C ASN A 138 9.84 4.21 1.17
N ILE A 139 9.30 5.43 1.28
CA ILE A 139 8.10 5.70 2.09
C ILE A 139 6.90 4.96 1.49
N GLU A 140 6.68 5.07 0.18
CA GLU A 140 5.60 4.36 -0.52
C GLU A 140 5.71 2.84 -0.36
N GLU A 141 6.93 2.28 -0.50
CA GLU A 141 7.18 0.85 -0.30
C GLU A 141 6.85 0.43 1.15
N GLN A 142 7.21 1.25 2.14
CA GLN A 142 6.93 0.99 3.55
C GLN A 142 5.43 1.08 3.88
N GLU A 143 4.71 2.05 3.34
CA GLU A 143 3.25 2.17 3.49
C GLU A 143 2.53 0.97 2.88
N LEU A 144 2.95 0.54 1.69
CA LEU A 144 2.38 -0.62 1.01
C LEU A 144 2.62 -1.92 1.79
N LEU A 145 3.78 -2.05 2.44
CA LEU A 145 4.06 -3.16 3.36
C LEU A 145 3.17 -3.12 4.61
N ALA A 146 2.99 -1.94 5.21
CA ALA A 146 2.12 -1.76 6.37
C ALA A 146 0.66 -2.12 6.04
N GLN A 147 0.13 -1.66 4.90
CA GLN A 147 -1.21 -2.01 4.43
C GLN A 147 -1.39 -3.51 4.20
N LYS A 148 -0.36 -4.17 3.64
CA LYS A 148 -0.39 -5.63 3.47
C LYS A 148 -0.41 -6.39 4.79
N GLU A 149 0.30 -5.89 5.80
CA GLU A 149 0.31 -6.49 7.14
C GLU A 149 -1.06 -6.33 7.82
N GLU A 150 -1.65 -5.13 7.77
CA GLU A 150 -3.00 -4.87 8.29
C GLU A 150 -4.07 -5.75 7.60
N LEU A 151 -3.98 -5.90 6.27
CA LEU A 151 -4.88 -6.79 5.52
C LEU A 151 -4.68 -8.27 5.90
N ALA A 152 -3.44 -8.68 6.19
CA ALA A 152 -3.16 -10.04 6.64
C ALA A 152 -3.71 -10.29 8.05
N GLU A 153 -3.59 -9.31 8.95
CA GLU A 153 -4.10 -9.36 10.32
C GLU A 153 -5.64 -9.42 10.35
N THR A 154 -6.31 -8.52 9.62
CA THR A 154 -7.78 -8.53 9.50
C THR A 154 -8.28 -9.86 8.95
N LYS A 155 -7.65 -10.38 7.89
CA LYS A 155 -7.97 -11.70 7.32
C LYS A 155 -7.75 -12.83 8.32
N ALA A 156 -6.71 -12.77 9.15
CA ALA A 156 -6.46 -13.76 10.21
C ALA A 156 -7.54 -13.68 11.30
N ARG A 157 -7.90 -12.47 11.73
CA ARG A 157 -8.96 -12.23 12.72
C ARG A 157 -10.32 -12.74 12.25
N THR A 158 -10.72 -12.43 11.02
CA THR A 158 -11.98 -12.92 10.44
C THR A 158 -12.02 -14.45 10.36
N LYS A 159 -10.89 -15.09 10.01
CA LYS A 159 -10.79 -16.56 10.03
C LYS A 159 -10.94 -17.14 11.44
N ALA A 160 -10.34 -16.51 12.45
CA ALA A 160 -10.46 -16.94 13.84
C ALA A 160 -11.90 -16.85 14.35
N ILE A 161 -12.58 -15.72 14.08
CA ILE A 161 -14.00 -15.52 14.44
C ILE A 161 -14.89 -16.56 13.74
N ARG A 162 -14.69 -16.78 12.43
CA ARG A 162 -15.42 -17.82 11.68
C ARG A 162 -15.21 -19.21 12.29
N HIS A 163 -13.99 -19.56 12.66
CA HIS A 163 -13.68 -20.85 13.28
C HIS A 163 -14.37 -21.01 14.64
N GLN A 164 -14.37 -19.95 15.47
CA GLN A 164 -15.07 -19.95 16.76
C GLN A 164 -16.58 -20.18 16.62
N MET A 165 -17.22 -19.54 15.63
CA MET A 165 -18.65 -19.73 15.36
C MET A 165 -18.99 -21.17 14.91
N MET A 166 -18.09 -21.82 14.17
CA MET A 166 -18.29 -23.22 13.74
C MET A 166 -18.16 -24.21 14.90
N LEU A 167 -17.25 -23.97 15.85
CA LEU A 167 -17.07 -24.84 17.01
C LEU A 167 -18.23 -24.72 18.03
N GLY A 168 -18.86 -23.55 18.14
CA GLY A 168 -19.99 -23.34 19.04
C GLY A 168 -21.25 -24.17 18.71
N ARG A 169 -21.39 -24.66 17.48
CA ARG A 169 -22.55 -25.46 17.05
C ARG A 169 -22.43 -26.97 17.31
N LYS A 170 -21.26 -27.45 17.71
CA LYS A 170 -20.99 -28.89 17.80
C LYS A 170 -21.10 -29.47 19.21
N LYS A 171 -21.54 -28.66 20.19
CA LYS A 171 -21.63 -29.03 21.62
C LYS A 171 -23.06 -29.20 22.15
N SER A 172 -24.06 -29.27 21.29
CA SER A 172 -25.46 -29.48 21.69
C SER A 172 -26.06 -30.77 21.11
N ASP A 173 -25.23 -31.74 20.73
CA ASP A 173 -25.65 -32.99 20.07
C ASP A 173 -24.99 -34.23 20.69
N ASP A 174 -24.68 -34.15 21.99
CA ASP A 174 -24.56 -35.30 22.88
C ASP A 174 -25.71 -35.05 23.90
N GLY A 175 -26.86 -35.69 23.84
CA GLY A 175 -27.05 -37.13 23.91
C GLY A 175 -27.52 -37.49 25.32
N ASP A 176 -28.69 -37.00 25.72
CA ASP A 176 -29.51 -37.59 26.79
C ASP A 176 -30.68 -38.31 26.09
N ASP A 177 -30.36 -39.49 25.53
CA ASP A 177 -31.36 -40.49 25.14
C ASP A 177 -31.70 -41.30 26.40
N ASP A 178 -32.74 -40.86 27.12
CA ASP A 178 -33.50 -41.74 28.01
C ASP A 178 -34.99 -41.43 27.87
N ASP A 179 -35.75 -42.48 27.58
CA ASP A 179 -37.18 -42.67 27.80
C ASP A 179 -38.20 -41.78 27.06
N ALA A 180 -38.85 -42.36 26.05
CA ALA A 180 -40.14 -43.03 26.26
C ALA A 180 -40.90 -43.17 24.93
N GLU A 181 -41.31 -44.41 24.62
CA GLU A 181 -42.21 -44.70 23.53
C GLU A 181 -43.52 -43.92 23.69
N THR A 182 -43.90 -43.15 22.67
CA THR A 182 -45.28 -42.71 22.48
C THR A 182 -45.63 -42.79 21.02
N ASP A 183 -46.25 -43.92 20.68
CA ASP A 183 -46.98 -44.16 19.45
C ASP A 183 -48.07 -43.10 19.27
N GLY A 184 -48.04 -42.40 18.14
CA GLY A 184 -48.80 -41.17 17.93
C GLY A 184 -48.79 -40.73 16.48
N ASP A 185 -49.46 -41.50 15.63
CA ASP A 185 -49.80 -41.18 14.24
C ASP A 185 -50.52 -39.81 14.14
N ILE A 186 -49.83 -38.79 13.58
CA ILE A 186 -50.44 -37.52 13.16
C ILE A 186 -49.89 -37.13 11.77
N PRO A 187 -50.67 -37.26 10.69
CA PRO A 187 -50.28 -36.78 9.36
C PRO A 187 -50.50 -35.26 9.27
N SER A 188 -49.47 -34.48 9.61
CA SER A 188 -49.49 -33.02 9.44
C SER A 188 -49.03 -32.60 8.04
N GLN A 189 -49.99 -32.54 7.12
CA GLN A 189 -49.87 -31.81 5.87
C GLN A 189 -49.72 -30.30 6.15
N ARG A 190 -48.52 -29.73 5.98
CA ARG A 190 -48.34 -28.27 5.85
C ARG A 190 -47.56 -27.90 4.59
N SER A 191 -48.34 -27.73 3.53
CA SER A 191 -48.16 -26.86 2.36
C SER A 191 -46.82 -26.12 2.22
N LYS A 192 -45.95 -26.66 1.35
CA LYS A 192 -44.85 -25.94 0.70
C LYS A 192 -45.40 -24.93 -0.31
N LYS A 193 -45.72 -23.71 0.13
CA LYS A 193 -45.84 -22.55 -0.76
C LYS A 193 -44.53 -21.77 -0.71
N ARG A 194 -43.54 -22.22 -1.49
CA ARG A 194 -42.37 -21.42 -1.85
C ARG A 194 -42.86 -20.26 -2.71
N SER A 195 -43.00 -19.07 -2.11
CA SER A 195 -43.13 -17.83 -2.86
C SER A 195 -41.84 -17.63 -3.67
N LYS A 196 -41.94 -17.82 -4.98
CA LYS A 196 -40.93 -17.36 -5.93
C LYS A 196 -41.05 -15.83 -6.02
N LEU A 197 -40.49 -15.12 -5.05
CA LEU A 197 -40.13 -13.73 -5.29
C LEU A 197 -38.93 -13.76 -6.22
N SER A 198 -39.08 -13.12 -7.39
CA SER A 198 -38.01 -12.98 -8.37
C SER A 198 -36.83 -12.27 -7.71
N ASN A 199 -35.61 -12.80 -7.87
CA ASN A 199 -34.39 -12.16 -7.37
C ASN A 199 -34.27 -10.67 -7.79
N SER A 200 -34.92 -10.30 -8.90
CA SER A 200 -35.02 -8.91 -9.37
C SER A 200 -35.73 -7.97 -8.40
N ASP A 201 -36.84 -8.42 -7.79
CA ASP A 201 -37.68 -7.55 -6.95
C ASP A 201 -37.03 -7.29 -5.59
N MET A 202 -36.30 -8.28 -5.07
CA MET A 202 -35.51 -8.13 -3.85
C MET A 202 -34.35 -7.15 -4.04
N ILE A 203 -33.66 -7.21 -5.19
CA ILE A 203 -32.61 -6.24 -5.53
C ILE A 203 -33.18 -4.82 -5.69
N SER A 204 -34.35 -4.68 -6.32
CA SER A 204 -35.00 -3.37 -6.49
C SER A 204 -35.47 -2.77 -5.17
N MET A 205 -36.07 -3.56 -4.26
CA MET A 205 -36.43 -3.09 -2.92
C MET A 205 -35.19 -2.67 -2.09
N THR A 206 -34.10 -3.43 -2.16
CA THR A 206 -32.87 -3.08 -1.43
C THR A 206 -32.23 -1.80 -1.98
N MET A 207 -32.24 -1.59 -3.30
CA MET A 207 -31.71 -0.37 -3.94
C MET A 207 -32.50 0.87 -3.52
N MET A 208 -33.85 0.82 -3.52
CA MET A 208 -34.68 1.97 -3.13
C MET A 208 -34.60 2.28 -1.62
N SER A 209 -34.40 1.26 -0.79
CA SER A 209 -34.21 1.48 0.66
C SER A 209 -32.85 2.11 0.98
N SER A 210 -31.79 1.73 0.27
CA SER A 210 -30.44 2.23 0.54
C SER A 210 -30.21 3.65 0.03
N THR A 211 -30.85 4.06 -1.08
CA THR A 211 -30.81 5.46 -1.53
C THR A 211 -31.56 6.38 -0.57
N LYS A 212 -32.65 5.92 0.05
CA LYS A 212 -33.39 6.70 1.06
C LYS A 212 -32.58 6.91 2.34
N ILE A 213 -31.92 5.85 2.85
CA ILE A 213 -31.07 5.95 4.06
C ILE A 213 -29.87 6.89 3.81
N LEU A 214 -29.25 6.81 2.63
CA LEU A 214 -28.15 7.71 2.24
C LEU A 214 -28.62 9.17 2.10
N ALA A 215 -29.79 9.39 1.50
CA ALA A 215 -30.38 10.72 1.39
C ALA A 215 -30.70 11.31 2.77
N ASP A 216 -31.35 10.53 3.65
CA ASP A 216 -31.67 10.96 5.02
C ASP A 216 -30.40 11.25 5.84
N ALA A 217 -29.35 10.45 5.69
CA ALA A 217 -28.05 10.67 6.35
C ALA A 217 -27.34 11.94 5.85
N LEU A 218 -27.34 12.18 4.54
CA LEU A 218 -26.75 13.40 3.97
C LEU A 218 -27.56 14.64 4.38
N THR A 219 -28.90 14.57 4.36
CA THR A 219 -29.77 15.64 4.85
C THR A 219 -29.56 15.90 6.34
N SER A 220 -29.38 14.85 7.15
CA SER A 220 -29.07 14.98 8.59
C SER A 220 -27.70 15.63 8.84
N CYS A 221 -26.64 15.23 8.11
CA CYS A 221 -25.31 15.84 8.22
C CYS A 221 -25.30 17.33 7.83
N MET A 222 -26.05 17.70 6.79
CA MET A 222 -26.15 19.11 6.38
C MET A 222 -26.93 19.95 7.40
N ALA A 223 -27.98 19.40 8.03
CA ALA A 223 -28.74 20.09 9.06
C ALA A 223 -27.91 20.36 10.35
N SER A 224 -26.99 19.45 10.69
CA SER A 224 -26.09 19.60 11.85
C SER A 224 -24.96 20.63 11.68
N HIS A 225 -24.78 21.22 10.49
CA HIS A 225 -23.75 22.23 10.24
C HIS A 225 -24.25 23.68 10.23
N THR A 226 -25.54 23.91 10.49
CA THR A 226 -26.14 25.26 10.53
C THR A 226 -26.60 25.73 11.91
N GLN A 227 -26.39 24.96 12.98
CA GLN A 227 -26.70 25.44 14.33
C GLN A 227 -25.46 26.08 15.00
N PRO A 228 -25.51 27.39 15.34
CA PRO A 228 -24.48 28.00 16.16
C PRO A 228 -24.49 27.40 17.57
N PRO A 229 -23.34 27.32 18.25
CA PRO A 229 -23.20 26.63 19.52
C PRO A 229 -23.96 27.39 20.62
N GLN A 230 -25.08 26.82 21.06
CA GLN A 230 -25.66 27.17 22.36
C GLN A 230 -25.01 26.29 23.43
N CYS A 231 -24.17 26.93 24.24
CA CYS A 231 -23.86 26.45 25.58
C CYS A 231 -25.16 26.50 26.39
N ASP A 232 -25.62 25.35 26.89
CA ASP A 232 -26.05 25.19 28.28
C ASP A 232 -26.64 23.78 28.55
N ASN A 233 -26.40 23.35 29.78
CA ASN A 233 -27.01 22.24 30.53
C ASN A 233 -26.38 20.84 30.46
N ALA A 234 -25.50 20.64 31.43
CA ALA A 234 -25.25 19.37 32.09
C ALA A 234 -26.52 18.87 32.80
N ASN A 235 -27.16 17.85 32.23
CA ASN A 235 -27.87 16.77 32.96
C ASN A 235 -28.63 15.87 31.95
N GLN A 236 -27.93 14.91 31.35
CA GLN A 236 -28.55 13.74 30.70
C GLN A 236 -27.54 12.59 30.77
N SER A 237 -27.47 11.91 31.91
CA SER A 237 -28.17 10.64 32.18
C SER A 237 -27.78 9.51 31.22
N GLN A 238 -26.66 8.88 31.57
CA GLN A 238 -26.38 7.44 31.49
C GLN A 238 -27.38 6.60 30.67
N ASN A 239 -27.12 6.47 29.37
CA ASN A 239 -27.61 5.37 28.53
C ASN A 239 -26.57 5.02 27.44
N ASP A 240 -25.29 5.20 27.75
CA ASP A 240 -24.18 4.81 26.88
C ASP A 240 -23.70 3.41 27.28
N GLY A 241 -23.77 2.44 26.37
CA GLY A 241 -22.96 1.23 26.53
C GLY A 241 -23.42 -0.05 25.86
N ALA A 242 -24.59 -0.10 25.21
CA ALA A 242 -24.99 -1.27 24.44
C ALA A 242 -25.39 -0.84 23.02
N ILE A 243 -24.40 -0.76 22.13
CA ILE A 243 -24.68 -0.89 20.71
C ILE A 243 -25.32 -2.27 20.57
N SER A 244 -26.64 -2.30 20.36
CA SER A 244 -27.38 -3.54 20.15
C SER A 244 -26.64 -4.40 19.13
N PHE A 245 -26.43 -5.68 19.46
CA PHE A 245 -25.77 -6.66 18.61
C PHE A 245 -26.30 -6.62 17.16
N ASP A 246 -27.59 -6.33 17.01
CA ASP A 246 -28.24 -6.17 15.71
C ASP A 246 -27.62 -5.03 14.88
N ARG A 247 -27.31 -3.88 15.49
CA ARG A 247 -26.69 -2.72 14.80
C ARG A 247 -25.25 -3.01 14.37
N ALA A 248 -24.51 -3.81 15.14
CA ALA A 248 -23.16 -4.23 14.76
C ALA A 248 -23.20 -5.15 13.52
N THR A 249 -24.10 -6.13 13.51
CA THR A 249 -24.27 -7.02 12.34
C THR A 249 -24.76 -6.28 11.09
N GLU A 250 -25.63 -5.28 11.26
CA GLU A 250 -26.08 -4.42 10.15
C GLU A 250 -24.92 -3.64 9.53
N LEU A 251 -24.04 -3.06 10.37
CA LEU A 251 -22.85 -2.35 9.90
C LEU A 251 -21.87 -3.28 9.17
N GLU A 252 -21.68 -4.52 9.64
CA GLU A 252 -20.82 -5.50 8.95
C GLU A 252 -21.34 -5.84 7.55
N VAL A 253 -22.66 -5.98 7.39
CA VAL A 253 -23.30 -6.23 6.09
C VAL A 253 -23.13 -5.01 5.18
N GLN A 254 -23.28 -3.79 5.71
CA GLN A 254 -23.05 -2.57 4.94
C GLN A 254 -21.60 -2.45 4.47
N ILE A 255 -20.62 -2.75 5.33
CA ILE A 255 -19.20 -2.76 4.96
C ILE A 255 -18.93 -3.74 3.82
N HIS A 256 -19.41 -4.99 3.93
CA HIS A 256 -19.25 -5.98 2.86
C HIS A 256 -19.90 -5.55 1.54
N GLN A 257 -21.04 -4.85 1.62
CA GLN A 257 -21.72 -4.34 0.44
C GLN A 257 -20.94 -3.20 -0.22
N MET A 258 -20.35 -2.30 0.59
CA MET A 258 -19.48 -1.24 0.09
C MET A 258 -18.21 -1.82 -0.55
N ASP A 259 -17.56 -2.79 0.09
CA ASP A 259 -16.36 -3.45 -0.45
C ASP A 259 -16.63 -4.11 -1.80
N LYS A 260 -17.80 -4.74 -1.96
CA LYS A 260 -18.23 -5.32 -3.24
C LYS A 260 -18.43 -4.25 -4.31
N LYS A 261 -19.01 -3.09 -3.95
CA LYS A 261 -19.18 -1.95 -4.87
C LYS A 261 -17.83 -1.35 -5.28
N ILE A 262 -16.93 -1.13 -4.32
CA ILE A 262 -15.57 -0.62 -4.57
C ILE A 262 -14.84 -1.57 -5.52
N SER A 263 -14.87 -2.88 -5.24
CA SER A 263 -14.25 -3.90 -6.10
C SER A 263 -14.79 -3.87 -7.53
N GLY A 264 -16.11 -3.68 -7.70
CA GLY A 264 -16.74 -3.55 -9.02
C GLY A 264 -16.28 -2.30 -9.78
N LEU A 265 -16.21 -1.15 -9.10
CA LEU A 265 -15.72 0.10 -9.69
C LEU A 265 -14.24 0.01 -10.07
N THR A 266 -13.41 -0.62 -9.23
CA THR A 266 -11.98 -0.84 -9.55
C THR A 266 -11.82 -1.71 -10.79
N HIS A 267 -12.61 -2.79 -10.93
CA HIS A 267 -12.59 -3.63 -12.12
C HIS A 267 -13.02 -2.86 -13.37
N GLN A 268 -14.09 -2.06 -13.27
CA GLN A 268 -14.57 -1.21 -14.37
C GLN A 268 -13.52 -0.18 -14.82
N ALA A 269 -12.86 0.49 -13.88
CA ALA A 269 -11.79 1.43 -14.19
C ALA A 269 -10.60 0.74 -14.86
N GLN A 270 -10.26 -0.47 -14.43
CA GLN A 270 -9.19 -1.27 -15.03
C GLN A 270 -9.52 -1.69 -16.47
N GLU A 271 -10.77 -2.05 -16.74
CA GLU A 271 -11.28 -2.38 -18.08
C GLU A 271 -11.21 -1.15 -19.01
N GLN A 272 -11.70 0.01 -18.54
CA GLN A 272 -11.60 1.27 -19.30
C GLN A 272 -10.15 1.67 -19.61
N MET A 273 -9.22 1.47 -18.66
CA MET A 273 -7.81 1.73 -18.92
C MET A 273 -7.20 0.74 -19.93
N SER A 274 -7.66 -0.51 -19.94
CA SER A 274 -7.21 -1.52 -20.92
C SER A 274 -7.65 -1.13 -22.33
N ASP A 275 -8.90 -0.72 -22.49
CA ASP A 275 -9.44 -0.28 -23.78
C ASP A 275 -8.74 0.97 -24.30
N LEU A 276 -8.49 1.95 -23.42
CA LEU A 276 -7.76 3.16 -23.78
C LEU A 276 -6.31 2.85 -24.22
N LYS A 277 -5.62 1.93 -23.53
CA LYS A 277 -4.28 1.48 -23.92
C LYS A 277 -4.29 0.85 -25.31
N LYS A 278 -5.28 -0.01 -25.59
CA LYS A 278 -5.44 -0.64 -26.91
C LYS A 278 -5.66 0.41 -28.00
N GLN A 279 -6.53 1.38 -27.75
CA GLN A 279 -6.79 2.48 -28.69
C GLN A 279 -5.52 3.29 -28.99
N VAL A 280 -4.75 3.66 -27.95
CA VAL A 280 -3.48 4.38 -28.11
C VAL A 280 -2.49 3.54 -28.93
N GLN A 281 -2.39 2.24 -28.66
CA GLN A 281 -1.50 1.33 -29.40
C GLN A 281 -1.88 1.20 -30.88
N GLU A 282 -3.17 1.15 -31.20
CA GLU A 282 -3.67 1.14 -32.58
C GLU A 282 -3.33 2.44 -33.32
N GLN A 283 -3.49 3.60 -32.66
CA GLN A 283 -3.12 4.91 -33.22
C GLN A 283 -1.61 5.01 -33.51
N PHE A 284 -0.76 4.55 -32.58
CA PHE A 284 0.69 4.49 -32.81
C PHE A 284 1.08 3.57 -33.96
N SER A 285 0.40 2.43 -34.09
CA SER A 285 0.66 1.48 -35.20
C SER A 285 0.30 2.10 -36.55
N SER A 286 -0.86 2.76 -36.64
CA SER A 286 -1.29 3.47 -37.85
C SER A 286 -0.34 4.62 -38.24
N LEU A 287 0.16 5.36 -37.24
CA LEU A 287 1.11 6.45 -37.47
C LEU A 287 2.46 5.91 -37.99
N ASN A 288 2.94 4.80 -37.43
CA ASN A 288 4.16 4.13 -37.88
C ASN A 288 4.05 3.62 -39.33
N GLU A 289 2.91 3.04 -39.72
CA GLU A 289 2.65 2.63 -41.10
C GLU A 289 2.67 3.83 -42.07
N THR A 290 2.03 4.93 -41.67
CA THR A 290 2.02 6.17 -42.47
C THR A 290 3.42 6.74 -42.65
N LEU A 291 4.23 6.73 -41.59
CA LEU A 291 5.62 7.20 -41.63
C LEU A 291 6.49 6.30 -42.54
N ALA A 292 6.31 4.98 -42.46
CA ALA A 292 7.00 4.04 -43.34
C ALA A 292 6.65 4.27 -44.83
N MET A 293 5.38 4.56 -45.13
CA MET A 293 4.95 4.89 -46.49
C MET A 293 5.59 6.19 -47.03
N ILE A 294 5.76 7.20 -46.17
CA ILE A 294 6.42 8.46 -46.56
C ILE A 294 7.90 8.23 -46.81
N LEU A 295 8.58 7.49 -45.92
CA LEU A 295 10.01 7.19 -46.05
C LEU A 295 10.33 6.38 -47.31
N HIS A 296 9.44 5.50 -47.77
CA HIS A 296 9.63 4.74 -49.01
C HIS A 296 9.45 5.60 -50.29
N LYS A 297 8.82 6.78 -50.18
CA LYS A 297 8.63 7.68 -51.33
C LYS A 297 9.76 8.68 -51.54
N ILE A 298 10.61 8.85 -50.52
CA ILE A 298 11.80 9.72 -50.56
C ILE A 298 12.97 8.90 -51.09
#